data_AF-A0A1A9G587-F1
#
_entry.id   AF-A0A1A9G587-F1
#
_cell.length_a   1.000
_cell.length_b   1.000
_cell.length_c   1.000
_cell.angle_alpha   90.00
_cell.angle_beta   90.00
_cell.angle_gamma   90.00
#
_symmetry.space_group_name_H-M   'P 1'
#
loop_
_entity.id
_entity.type
_entity.pdbx_description
1 polymer ?
#
loop_
_entity_poly.entity_id
_entity_poly.type
_entity_poly.pdbx_seq_one_letter_code
_entity_poly.pdbx_strand_id
1 'polypeptide(L)'
;MLTARDGYVLEKMLRDWPPLTQEWLALLKRKLSGGLLPAGARIPADLAMIDARVTFRCESGLSDTRTLCLPGTYAPGSAFLPVTTFYGLALLGLREGQAMTFDRPEGRRDWIVLEKVLFQPAAGGAVPEAPAEAVRAPFRVIAGGLTERAFTAANENGPGQGPGPSAA
;
A
#
# COMPACT_ATOMS: atom_id res chain seq x y z
N MET A 1 -2.89 -2.06 -17.58
CA MET A 1 -3.10 -3.40 -18.15
C MET A 1 -2.96 -4.41 -17.03
N LEU A 2 -3.94 -5.31 -16.87
CA LEU A 2 -4.04 -6.26 -15.75
C LEU A 2 -3.88 -7.71 -16.24
N THR A 3 -3.51 -8.66 -15.37
CA THR A 3 -3.67 -10.09 -15.72
C THR A 3 -5.15 -10.49 -15.66
N ALA A 4 -5.51 -11.61 -16.28
CA ALA A 4 -6.89 -12.13 -16.23
C ALA A 4 -7.38 -12.41 -14.79
N ARG A 5 -6.48 -12.89 -13.91
CA ARG A 5 -6.77 -13.10 -12.49
C ARG A 5 -7.04 -11.77 -11.77
N ASP A 6 -6.20 -10.77 -11.99
CA ASP A 6 -6.37 -9.45 -11.38
C ASP A 6 -7.70 -8.81 -11.82
N GLY A 7 -8.00 -8.86 -13.11
CA GLY A 7 -9.27 -8.38 -13.68
C GLY A 7 -10.48 -9.04 -13.04
N TYR A 8 -10.50 -10.37 -12.96
CA TYR A 8 -11.59 -11.13 -12.32
C TYR A 8 -11.78 -10.73 -10.83
N VAL A 9 -10.69 -10.54 -10.09
CA VAL A 9 -10.74 -10.10 -8.68
C VAL A 9 -11.33 -8.69 -8.57
N LEU A 10 -10.88 -7.74 -9.40
CA LEU A 10 -11.40 -6.37 -9.39
C LEU A 10 -12.87 -6.30 -9.82
N GLU A 11 -13.29 -7.10 -10.80
CA GLU A 11 -14.71 -7.22 -11.18
C GLU A 11 -15.56 -7.79 -10.05
N LYS A 12 -15.07 -8.82 -9.36
CA LYS A 12 -15.77 -9.41 -8.21
C LYS A 12 -15.92 -8.38 -7.09
N MET A 13 -14.86 -7.63 -6.78
CA MET A 13 -14.92 -6.51 -5.84
C MET A 13 -15.93 -5.44 -6.27
N LEU A 14 -16.04 -5.12 -7.57
CA LEU A 14 -17.00 -4.14 -8.07
C LEU A 14 -18.46 -4.62 -7.95
N ARG A 15 -18.73 -5.92 -8.07
CA ARG A 15 -20.08 -6.50 -7.97
C ARG A 15 -20.52 -6.76 -6.54
N ASP A 16 -19.63 -7.34 -5.74
CA ASP A 16 -20.01 -7.98 -4.47
C ASP A 16 -19.87 -7.03 -3.26
N TRP A 17 -19.09 -5.94 -3.37
CA TRP A 17 -18.71 -5.10 -2.23
C TRP A 17 -19.31 -3.69 -2.35
N PRO A 18 -19.91 -3.13 -1.28
CA PRO A 18 -20.30 -1.73 -1.27
C PRO A 18 -19.03 -0.85 -1.40
N PRO A 19 -19.07 0.26 -2.15
CA PRO A 19 -17.90 1.09 -2.35
C PRO A 19 -17.46 1.72 -1.03
N LEU A 20 -16.18 1.58 -0.69
CA LEU A 20 -15.57 2.22 0.48
C LEU A 20 -15.79 3.74 0.47
N THR A 21 -15.55 4.34 -0.70
CA THR A 21 -15.74 5.77 -1.02
C THR A 21 -15.93 5.93 -2.53
N GLN A 22 -16.42 7.09 -2.98
CA GLN A 22 -16.66 7.35 -4.40
C GLN A 22 -15.36 7.43 -5.20
N GLU A 23 -14.30 7.97 -4.60
CA GLU A 23 -12.96 8.10 -5.20
C GLU A 23 -12.31 6.73 -5.36
N TRP A 24 -12.50 5.84 -4.38
CA TRP A 24 -12.06 4.44 -4.47
C TRP A 24 -12.79 3.69 -5.59
N LEU A 25 -14.11 3.90 -5.72
CA LEU A 25 -14.90 3.31 -6.81
C LEU A 25 -14.47 3.84 -8.18
N ALA A 26 -14.15 5.14 -8.29
CA ALA A 26 -13.61 5.74 -9.49
C ALA A 26 -12.24 5.15 -9.86
N LEU A 27 -11.35 4.96 -8.87
CA LEU A 27 -10.06 4.30 -9.05
C LEU A 27 -10.22 2.85 -9.54
N LEU A 28 -11.14 2.07 -8.94
CA LEU A 28 -11.43 0.69 -9.32
C LEU A 28 -11.91 0.60 -10.78
N LYS A 29 -12.91 1.43 -11.14
CA LYS A 29 -13.42 1.52 -12.53
C LYS A 29 -12.31 1.90 -13.51
N ARG A 30 -11.49 2.89 -13.18
CA ARG A 30 -10.34 3.31 -13.99
C ARG A 30 -9.30 2.19 -14.20
N LYS A 31 -9.10 1.31 -13.21
CA LYS A 31 -8.23 0.13 -13.36
C LYS A 31 -8.83 -0.93 -14.29
N LEU A 32 -10.13 -1.22 -14.17
CA LEU A 32 -10.84 -2.13 -15.06
C LEU A 32 -10.87 -1.62 -16.52
N SER A 33 -11.06 -0.31 -16.74
CA SER A 33 -10.93 0.31 -18.07
C SER A 33 -9.51 0.28 -18.65
N GLY A 34 -8.49 -0.03 -17.86
CA GLY A 34 -7.07 -0.06 -18.25
C GLY A 34 -6.62 -1.31 -19.04
N GLY A 35 -7.57 -2.15 -19.47
CA GLY A 35 -7.37 -3.32 -20.32
C GLY A 35 -6.78 -4.55 -19.62
N LEU A 36 -7.10 -5.73 -20.14
CA LEU A 36 -6.52 -7.01 -19.73
C LEU A 36 -5.41 -7.43 -20.69
N LEU A 37 -4.43 -8.19 -20.19
CA LEU A 37 -3.51 -8.96 -21.02
C LEU A 37 -4.30 -9.96 -21.90
N PRO A 38 -3.96 -10.09 -23.20
CA PRO A 38 -4.57 -11.11 -24.06
C PRO A 38 -4.36 -12.53 -23.50
N ALA A 39 -5.31 -13.43 -23.76
CA ALA A 39 -5.19 -14.83 -23.38
C ALA A 39 -3.93 -15.46 -24.02
N GLY A 40 -3.13 -16.17 -23.22
CA GLY A 40 -1.87 -16.77 -23.66
C GLY A 40 -0.69 -15.79 -23.81
N ALA A 41 -0.88 -14.48 -23.59
CA ALA A 41 0.23 -13.53 -23.59
C ALA A 41 1.17 -13.79 -22.40
N ARG A 42 2.49 -13.70 -22.63
CA ARG A 42 3.49 -13.76 -21.57
C ARG A 42 3.34 -12.56 -20.63
N ILE A 43 3.24 -12.81 -19.33
CA ILE A 43 3.19 -11.76 -18.30
C ILE A 43 4.56 -11.04 -18.26
N PRO A 44 4.62 -9.70 -18.37
CA PRO A 44 5.86 -8.94 -18.25
C PRO A 44 6.43 -9.05 -16.83
N ALA A 45 7.73 -9.33 -16.70
CA ALA A 45 8.42 -9.52 -15.41
C ALA A 45 8.48 -8.26 -14.52
N ASP A 46 8.14 -7.10 -15.08
CA ASP A 46 8.13 -5.78 -14.43
C ASP A 46 6.71 -5.29 -14.08
N LEU A 47 5.69 -6.14 -14.25
CA LEU A 47 4.27 -5.83 -13.96
C LEU A 47 3.93 -6.06 -12.48
N ALA A 48 3.27 -5.10 -11.83
CA ALA A 48 2.61 -5.32 -10.55
C ALA A 48 1.30 -6.09 -10.74
N MET A 49 1.20 -7.28 -10.14
CA MET A 49 0.02 -8.16 -10.14
C MET A 49 -0.26 -8.68 -8.72
N ILE A 50 -1.40 -9.33 -8.49
CA ILE A 50 -1.69 -9.95 -7.18
C ILE A 50 -0.64 -11.05 -6.89
N ASP A 51 -0.20 -11.08 -5.63
CA ASP A 51 0.90 -11.88 -5.05
C ASP A 51 2.31 -11.51 -5.54
N ALA A 52 2.47 -10.43 -6.31
CA ALA A 52 3.79 -9.85 -6.61
C ALA A 52 4.34 -9.07 -5.41
N ARG A 53 5.66 -9.18 -5.16
CA ARG A 53 6.39 -8.35 -4.19
C ARG A 53 6.96 -7.14 -4.90
N VAL A 54 6.59 -5.95 -4.45
CA VAL A 54 6.90 -4.68 -5.13
C VAL A 54 7.52 -3.68 -4.17
N THR A 55 8.46 -2.90 -4.67
CA THR A 55 8.96 -1.67 -4.03
C THR A 55 8.33 -0.48 -4.71
N PHE A 56 7.78 0.43 -3.93
CA PHE A 56 7.06 1.61 -4.42
C PHE A 56 7.38 2.82 -3.56
N ARG A 57 7.17 4.02 -4.11
CA ARG A 57 7.28 5.28 -3.38
C ARG A 57 5.99 6.07 -3.54
N CYS A 58 5.49 6.60 -2.43
CA CYS A 58 4.29 7.43 -2.36
C CYS A 58 4.64 8.88 -1.99
N GLU A 59 3.61 9.71 -1.78
CA GLU A 59 3.75 11.15 -1.50
C GLU A 59 4.66 11.49 -0.31
N SER A 60 4.79 10.60 0.69
CA SER A 60 5.72 10.79 1.82
C SER A 60 7.20 10.85 1.42
N GLY A 61 7.52 10.50 0.17
CA GLY A 61 8.89 10.43 -0.35
C GLY A 61 9.65 9.18 0.08
N LEU A 62 9.11 8.38 1.01
CA LEU A 62 9.70 7.13 1.45
C LEU A 62 9.33 5.98 0.50
N SER A 63 10.31 5.15 0.17
CA SER A 63 10.07 3.87 -0.52
C SER A 63 9.73 2.78 0.48
N ASP A 64 8.72 1.96 0.17
CA ASP A 64 8.28 0.82 0.98
C ASP A 64 8.20 -0.44 0.10
N THR A 65 8.29 -1.62 0.71
CA THR A 65 8.29 -2.91 0.00
C THR A 65 7.25 -3.85 0.58
N ARG A 66 6.23 -4.19 -0.21
CA ARG A 66 5.09 -5.02 0.20
C ARG A 66 4.74 -6.05 -0.88
N THR A 67 4.10 -7.14 -0.48
CA THR A 67 3.43 -8.08 -1.39
C THR A 67 1.98 -7.65 -1.61
N LEU A 68 1.58 -7.42 -2.86
CA LEU A 68 0.17 -7.12 -3.20
C LEU A 68 -0.68 -8.35 -2.90
N CYS A 69 -1.72 -8.23 -2.07
CA CYS A 69 -2.51 -9.40 -1.64
C CYS A 69 -4.02 -9.21 -1.82
N LEU A 70 -4.73 -10.34 -1.75
CA LEU A 70 -6.19 -10.40 -1.76
C LEU A 70 -6.82 -9.84 -0.47
N PRO A 71 -8.10 -9.46 -0.50
CA PRO A 71 -8.83 -9.10 0.70
C PRO A 71 -8.83 -10.24 1.74
N GLY A 72 -8.66 -9.90 3.03
CA GLY A 72 -8.67 -10.87 4.14
C GLY A 72 -7.31 -11.47 4.50
N THR A 73 -6.26 -11.26 3.69
CA THR A 73 -4.91 -11.80 3.95
C THR A 73 -3.97 -10.72 4.50
N TYR A 74 -4.26 -10.17 5.69
CA TYR A 74 -3.45 -9.09 6.29
C TYR A 74 -3.61 -8.90 7.80
N ALA A 75 -2.53 -8.46 8.45
CA ALA A 75 -2.54 -7.79 9.76
C ALA A 75 -1.78 -6.44 9.65
N PRO A 76 -2.22 -5.36 10.33
CA PRO A 76 -1.59 -4.04 10.30
C PRO A 76 -0.07 -4.06 10.49
N GLY A 77 0.65 -3.30 9.66
CA GLY A 77 2.12 -3.22 9.66
C GLY A 77 2.86 -4.36 8.94
N SER A 78 2.18 -5.47 8.61
CA SER A 78 2.83 -6.64 7.98
C SER A 78 3.30 -6.40 6.54
N ALA A 79 4.10 -7.33 6.00
CA ALA A 79 4.75 -7.21 4.69
C ALA A 79 3.82 -7.28 3.47
N PHE A 80 2.50 -7.21 3.65
CA PHE A 80 1.51 -7.25 2.57
C PHE A 80 0.78 -5.91 2.40
N LEU A 81 0.21 -5.68 1.22
CA LEU A 81 -0.58 -4.51 0.86
C LEU A 81 -1.85 -4.96 0.13
N PRO A 82 -3.02 -4.99 0.79
CA PRO A 82 -4.24 -5.45 0.16
C PRO A 82 -4.67 -4.58 -1.02
N VAL A 83 -5.12 -5.21 -2.11
CA VAL A 83 -5.69 -4.52 -3.28
C VAL A 83 -7.02 -3.81 -3.00
N THR A 84 -7.58 -3.96 -1.79
CA THR A 84 -8.69 -3.15 -1.28
C THR A 84 -8.26 -1.76 -0.82
N THR A 85 -6.97 -1.55 -0.53
CA THR A 85 -6.45 -0.21 -0.19
C THR A 85 -6.28 0.63 -1.45
N PHE A 86 -6.34 1.96 -1.33
CA PHE A 86 -6.06 2.87 -2.46
C PHE A 86 -4.68 2.60 -3.07
N TYR A 87 -3.63 2.45 -2.26
CA TYR A 87 -2.27 2.23 -2.73
C TYR A 87 -2.10 0.85 -3.39
N GLY A 88 -2.62 -0.22 -2.79
CA GLY A 88 -2.60 -1.56 -3.39
C GLY A 88 -3.37 -1.63 -4.71
N LEU A 89 -4.55 -1.01 -4.77
CA LEU A 89 -5.33 -0.87 -6.00
C LEU A 89 -4.59 -0.04 -7.04
N ALA A 90 -3.99 1.08 -6.67
CA ALA A 90 -3.27 1.99 -7.58
C ALA A 90 -1.99 1.37 -8.16
N LEU A 91 -1.29 0.50 -7.43
CA LEU A 91 -0.15 -0.24 -7.94
C LEU A 91 -0.53 -1.29 -8.99
N LEU A 92 -1.70 -1.91 -8.87
CA LEU A 92 -2.07 -3.07 -9.67
C LEU A 92 -2.12 -2.75 -11.17
N GLY A 93 -1.39 -3.51 -11.98
CA GLY A 93 -1.27 -3.31 -13.44
C GLY A 93 -0.38 -2.15 -13.88
N LEU A 94 0.44 -1.58 -12.99
CA LEU A 94 1.57 -0.71 -13.35
C LEU A 94 2.80 -1.53 -13.72
N ARG A 95 3.71 -0.95 -14.52
CA ARG A 95 5.07 -1.47 -14.76
C ARG A 95 6.12 -0.64 -14.03
N GLU A 96 7.32 -1.17 -13.83
CA GLU A 96 8.44 -0.42 -13.23
C GLU A 96 8.65 0.95 -13.88
N GLY A 97 8.89 1.96 -13.05
CA GLY A 97 9.00 3.37 -13.45
C GLY A 97 7.66 4.07 -13.71
N GLN A 98 6.53 3.36 -13.76
CA GLN A 98 5.22 3.99 -13.97
C GLN A 98 4.67 4.61 -12.68
N ALA A 99 4.05 5.78 -12.84
CA ALA A 99 3.34 6.50 -11.79
C ALA A 99 1.82 6.40 -11.97
N MET A 100 1.08 6.55 -10.88
CA MET A 100 -0.36 6.78 -10.90
C MET A 100 -0.76 7.83 -9.85
N THR A 101 -1.50 8.85 -10.27
CA THR A 101 -2.20 9.78 -9.38
C THR A 101 -3.63 9.31 -9.16
N PHE A 102 -4.18 9.50 -7.97
CA PHE A 102 -5.57 9.17 -7.66
C PHE A 102 -6.12 10.11 -6.60
N ASP A 103 -7.40 10.44 -6.75
CA ASP A 103 -8.11 11.25 -5.77
C ASP A 103 -8.44 10.41 -4.53
N ARG A 104 -8.61 11.09 -3.41
CA ARG A 104 -8.87 10.56 -2.07
C ARG A 104 -10.05 11.32 -1.48
N PRO A 105 -10.67 10.80 -0.40
CA PRO A 105 -11.70 11.54 0.33
C PRO A 105 -11.22 12.93 0.76
N GLU A 106 -12.16 13.81 1.06
CA GLU A 106 -11.89 15.20 1.49
C GLU A 106 -11.18 16.05 0.42
N GLY A 107 -11.23 15.64 -0.86
CA GLY A 107 -10.65 16.38 -1.99
C GLY A 107 -9.13 16.29 -2.10
N ARG A 108 -8.49 15.45 -1.27
CA ARG A 108 -7.05 15.17 -1.35
C ARG A 108 -6.71 14.40 -2.63
N ARG A 109 -5.49 14.55 -3.13
CA ARG A 109 -4.94 13.76 -4.24
C ARG A 109 -3.60 13.16 -3.83
N ASP A 110 -3.48 11.85 -3.96
CA ASP A 110 -2.25 11.10 -3.69
C ASP A 110 -1.61 10.66 -5.03
N TRP A 111 -0.34 10.24 -4.95
CA TRP A 111 0.36 9.58 -6.04
C TRP A 111 1.21 8.40 -5.54
N ILE A 112 1.49 7.47 -6.45
CA ILE A 112 2.40 6.35 -6.22
C ILE A 112 3.23 6.07 -7.48
N VAL A 113 4.49 5.69 -7.30
CA VAL A 113 5.39 5.18 -8.34
C VAL A 113 5.75 3.74 -8.00
N LEU A 114 5.63 2.83 -8.97
CA LEU A 114 6.19 1.48 -8.89
C LEU A 114 7.68 1.54 -9.24
N GLU A 115 8.56 1.32 -8.26
CA GLU A 115 10.01 1.44 -8.46
C GLU A 115 10.63 0.12 -8.92
N LYS A 116 10.25 -1.00 -8.27
CA LYS A 116 10.73 -2.35 -8.62
C LYS A 116 9.66 -3.43 -8.39
N VAL A 117 9.69 -4.47 -9.20
CA VAL A 117 8.99 -5.75 -8.97
C VAL A 117 10.04 -6.79 -8.59
N LEU A 118 10.11 -7.12 -7.31
CA LEU A 118 11.13 -8.03 -6.76
C LEU A 118 10.77 -9.51 -6.95
N PHE A 119 9.48 -9.81 -7.06
CA PHE A 119 8.96 -11.17 -7.25
C PHE A 119 7.60 -11.12 -7.95
N GLN A 120 7.33 -12.10 -8.82
CA GLN A 120 6.01 -12.37 -9.39
C GLN A 120 5.70 -13.87 -9.33
N PRO A 121 4.45 -14.28 -9.06
CA PRO A 121 4.05 -15.69 -9.12
C PRO A 121 4.16 -16.26 -10.54
N ALA A 122 3.96 -15.43 -11.57
CA ALA A 122 4.06 -15.82 -12.97
C ALA A 122 5.49 -16.17 -13.44
N ALA A 123 6.52 -15.79 -12.67
CA ALA A 123 7.92 -16.05 -13.01
C ALA A 123 8.39 -17.48 -12.65
N GLY A 124 7.55 -18.30 -12.01
CA GLY A 124 7.87 -19.69 -11.65
C GLY A 124 8.84 -19.84 -10.47
N GLY A 125 9.26 -18.73 -9.86
CA GLY A 125 9.98 -18.77 -8.58
C GLY A 125 9.03 -19.17 -7.44
N ALA A 126 9.55 -19.91 -6.46
CA ALA A 126 8.84 -20.09 -5.20
C ALA A 126 8.56 -18.71 -4.58
N VAL A 127 7.35 -18.51 -4.05
CA VAL A 127 7.10 -17.39 -3.13
C VAL A 127 8.15 -17.51 -2.03
N PRO A 128 8.95 -16.47 -1.74
CA PRO A 128 9.71 -16.46 -0.50
C PRO A 128 8.68 -16.35 0.61
N GLU A 129 8.27 -17.50 1.14
CA GLU A 129 7.67 -17.60 2.46
C GLU A 129 8.70 -17.01 3.43
N ALA A 130 8.55 -15.72 3.71
CA ALA A 130 9.20 -15.14 4.86
C ALA A 130 8.63 -15.89 6.07
N PRO A 131 9.44 -16.69 6.80
CA PRO A 131 8.93 -17.41 7.95
C PRO A 131 8.36 -16.38 8.93
N ALA A 132 7.19 -16.68 9.49
CA ALA A 132 6.43 -15.78 10.36
C ALA A 132 7.13 -15.46 11.71
N GLU A 133 8.40 -15.85 11.86
CA GLU A 133 9.21 -15.73 13.07
C GLU A 133 10.38 -14.73 12.95
N ALA A 134 10.65 -14.17 11.76
CA ALA A 134 11.84 -13.33 11.51
C ALA A 134 11.63 -11.80 11.65
N VAL A 135 10.71 -11.34 12.50
CA VAL A 135 10.68 -9.93 12.98
C VAL A 135 10.45 -9.86 14.50
N ARG A 136 11.29 -10.57 15.26
CA ARG A 136 11.58 -10.23 16.66
C ARG A 136 12.99 -9.66 16.77
N ALA A 137 13.15 -8.41 16.36
CA ALA A 137 14.28 -7.62 16.84
C ALA A 137 14.08 -7.41 18.36
N PRO A 138 15.00 -7.84 19.23
CA PRO A 138 14.89 -7.53 20.65
C PRO A 138 15.24 -6.06 20.85
N PHE A 139 14.21 -5.19 20.86
CA PHE A 139 14.37 -3.82 21.33
C PHE A 139 14.82 -3.87 22.79
N ARG A 140 16.10 -3.59 23.03
CA ARG A 140 16.69 -3.57 24.36
C ARG A 140 16.19 -2.33 25.09
N VAL A 141 15.16 -2.51 25.92
CA VAL A 141 14.67 -1.46 26.84
C VAL A 141 15.82 -1.05 27.76
N ILE A 142 16.31 0.18 27.59
CA ILE A 142 17.18 0.82 28.57
C ILE A 142 16.27 1.48 29.60
N ALA A 143 16.16 0.86 30.77
CA ALA A 143 15.46 1.46 31.90
C ALA A 143 16.29 2.62 32.46
N GLY A 144 15.91 3.85 32.13
CA GLY A 144 16.58 5.05 32.63
C GLY A 144 15.87 6.34 32.26
N GLY A 145 15.42 7.08 33.27
CA GLY A 145 14.98 8.48 33.13
C GLY A 145 13.47 8.68 33.08
N LEU A 146 12.89 9.03 34.23
CA LEU A 146 11.60 9.70 34.30
C LEU A 146 11.64 11.03 33.54
N THR A 147 10.66 11.29 32.68
CA THR A 147 9.91 12.56 32.69
C THR A 147 8.70 12.46 31.77
N GLU A 148 7.55 12.90 32.29
CA GLU A 148 6.28 13.02 31.58
C GLU A 148 6.44 13.77 30.25
N ARG A 149 6.19 13.07 29.14
CA ARG A 149 5.88 13.70 27.85
C ARG A 149 4.95 12.79 27.05
N ALA A 150 3.66 13.05 27.19
CA ALA A 150 2.64 12.47 26.34
C ALA A 150 2.99 12.73 24.87
N PHE A 151 2.97 11.67 24.05
CA PHE A 151 3.22 11.77 22.62
C PHE A 151 2.01 12.45 21.95
N THR A 152 2.10 13.76 21.72
CA THR A 152 1.10 14.48 20.93
C THR A 152 1.28 14.12 19.46
N ALA A 153 0.24 13.58 18.83
CA ALA A 153 0.23 13.40 17.38
C ALA A 153 0.30 14.78 16.69
N ALA A 154 1.16 14.91 15.67
CA ALA A 154 1.28 16.16 14.94
C ALA A 154 0.06 16.36 14.01
N ASN A 155 -0.86 17.23 14.41
CA ASN A 155 -1.80 17.88 13.52
C ASN A 155 -1.59 19.40 13.52
N GLU A 156 -2.10 20.05 12.48
CA GLU A 156 -1.77 21.44 12.16
C GLU A 156 -2.30 22.46 13.17
N ASN A 157 -1.41 23.30 13.71
CA ASN A 157 -1.57 24.71 14.06
C ASN A 157 -0.41 25.14 14.99
N GLY A 158 0.17 26.32 14.76
CA GLY A 158 1.07 26.93 15.73
C GLY A 158 1.18 28.44 15.50
N PRO A 159 1.89 29.20 16.37
CA PRO A 159 2.27 28.90 17.75
C PRO A 159 1.65 29.90 18.75
N GLY A 160 1.28 29.46 19.97
CA GLY A 160 0.80 30.32 21.06
C GLY A 160 1.85 30.52 22.16
N GLN A 161 2.12 31.77 22.56
CA GLN A 161 3.19 32.11 23.53
C GLN A 161 2.72 32.14 25.00
N GLY A 162 3.30 31.25 25.83
CA GLY A 162 3.55 31.43 27.28
C GLY A 162 2.36 31.74 28.22
N PRO A 163 2.64 32.09 29.50
CA PRO A 163 3.84 31.82 30.31
C PRO A 163 3.55 30.92 31.54
N GLY A 164 4.57 30.25 32.11
CA GLY A 164 4.52 29.74 33.49
C GLY A 164 4.76 30.88 34.49
N PRO A 165 4.27 30.82 35.75
CA PRO A 165 4.70 29.81 36.75
C PRO A 165 3.49 29.24 37.54
N SER A 166 3.57 28.55 38.69
CA SER A 166 4.68 28.17 39.59
C SER A 166 4.37 26.84 40.31
N ALA A 167 5.30 26.36 41.15
CA ALA A 167 5.01 25.47 42.27
C ALA A 167 5.27 26.18 43.62
N ALA A 168 4.54 25.78 44.65
CA ALA A 168 4.74 26.10 46.07
C ALA A 168 4.47 24.82 46.89
#